data_AF-A0A373J5A8-F1
#
_entry.id   AF-A0A373J5A8-F1
#
_cell.length_a   1.000
_cell.length_b   1.000
_cell.length_c   1.000
_cell.angle_alpha   90.00
_cell.angle_beta   90.00
_cell.angle_gamma   90.00
#
_symmetry.space_group_name_H-M   'P 1'
#
loop_
_entity.id
_entity.type
_entity.pdbx_description
1 polymer ?
#
loop_
_entity_poly.entity_id
_entity_poly.type
_entity_poly.pdbx_seq_one_letter_code
_entity_poly.pdbx_strand_id
1 'polypeptide(L)'
;MKKKLFALVLASVMAVSMTACGESKSASDNSGSAKSDSAGSSKGVKVIDIDLTNEEYAFGVDKDQEELLTQVNDFIGKIKEDGTLDDICQKYFGGGEPTAVKSAQLDTSKDQLVVATNAAFEPFEYTKGEDYYGIDMEIASMLADELGQELVIQNMDFDAVCLSVGQHKCDIAMAGLTVNEERQEYVNFSDTYYQASQRLIVKADDTTFDDCKEAADVEALLQKTTSSDKIGVQAGTTAQYYIEGSDDWDFAGLPAECVQYKNGSLAVQDLVNGNLKYVIIDAAPAACITEAINAMQ
;
A
#
# COMPACT_ATOMS: atom_id res chain seq x y z
N MET A 1 47.99 -0.54 -29.96
CA MET A 1 47.30 -0.29 -31.26
C MET A 1 45.80 -0.36 -30.96
N LYS A 2 44.90 0.61 -31.15
CA LYS A 2 44.85 1.95 -31.77
C LYS A 2 44.10 2.89 -30.80
N LYS A 3 44.53 4.15 -30.71
CA LYS A 3 43.77 5.29 -30.17
C LYS A 3 42.81 5.83 -31.25
N LYS A 4 41.70 6.49 -30.85
CA LYS A 4 41.16 7.79 -31.36
C LYS A 4 39.87 8.13 -30.58
N LEU A 5 39.78 9.19 -29.76
CA LEU A 5 39.73 10.67 -29.97
C LEU A 5 38.31 11.24 -30.25
N PHE A 6 37.73 11.86 -29.20
CA PHE A 6 37.07 13.17 -29.06
C PHE A 6 36.21 13.87 -30.16
N ALA A 7 35.14 14.54 -29.64
CA ALA A 7 34.63 15.90 -29.96
C ALA A 7 33.76 16.08 -31.24
N LEU A 8 32.82 17.02 -31.41
CA LEU A 8 32.05 18.02 -30.65
C LEU A 8 30.95 18.55 -31.63
N VAL A 9 29.79 19.00 -31.12
CA VAL A 9 28.94 20.16 -31.56
C VAL A 9 28.47 20.28 -33.03
N LEU A 10 27.14 20.47 -33.23
CA LEU A 10 26.57 21.70 -33.81
C LEU A 10 25.03 21.77 -33.67
N ALA A 11 24.53 22.97 -33.39
CA ALA A 11 23.14 23.33 -33.15
C ALA A 11 22.43 23.89 -34.41
N SER A 12 21.10 24.09 -34.28
CA SER A 12 20.27 25.13 -34.93
C SER A 12 19.81 24.84 -36.40
N VAL A 13 18.66 25.23 -36.97
CA VAL A 13 17.60 26.25 -36.74
C VAL A 13 16.28 25.79 -37.43
N MET A 14 15.15 26.30 -36.95
CA MET A 14 13.78 26.28 -37.52
C MET A 14 13.59 26.81 -38.96
N ALA A 15 12.52 26.36 -39.63
CA ALA A 15 11.73 27.14 -40.61
C ALA A 15 10.32 26.50 -40.69
N VAL A 16 9.29 27.04 -40.04
CA VAL A 16 8.30 28.04 -40.51
C VAL A 16 7.67 27.71 -41.88
N SER A 17 6.38 27.39 -41.85
CA SER A 17 5.47 27.65 -42.98
C SER A 17 4.21 28.35 -42.44
N MET A 18 4.14 29.67 -42.63
CA MET A 18 2.90 30.42 -42.58
C MET A 18 2.26 30.41 -43.97
N THR A 19 0.95 30.23 -44.04
CA THR A 19 0.16 30.76 -45.18
C THR A 19 -1.06 31.48 -44.64
N ALA A 20 -1.24 32.69 -45.16
CA ALA A 20 -2.08 33.76 -44.65
C ALA A 20 -3.52 33.74 -45.21
N CYS A 21 -4.43 34.20 -44.35
CA CYS A 21 -5.51 35.18 -44.56
C CYS A 21 -6.69 34.91 -45.52
N GLY A 22 -7.88 35.14 -44.95
CA GLY A 22 -9.12 35.47 -45.66
C GLY A 22 -10.28 35.66 -44.70
N GLU A 23 -10.69 36.91 -44.45
CA GLU A 23 -11.84 37.29 -43.62
C GLU A 23 -13.04 37.70 -44.52
N SER A 24 -14.25 37.61 -43.94
CA SER A 24 -15.58 38.07 -44.37
C SER A 24 -16.49 37.07 -45.12
N LYS A 25 -17.52 36.56 -44.41
CA LYS A 25 -18.90 37.10 -44.46
C LYS A 25 -19.87 36.27 -43.60
N SER A 26 -20.81 37.00 -43.00
CA SER A 26 -21.99 36.56 -42.27
C SER A 26 -22.91 35.64 -43.07
N ALA A 27 -23.39 34.56 -42.44
CA ALA A 27 -24.74 34.03 -42.60
C ALA A 27 -25.11 33.22 -41.36
N SER A 28 -26.25 33.58 -40.78
CA SER A 28 -26.99 32.85 -39.75
C SER A 28 -27.32 31.44 -40.26
N ASP A 29 -27.09 30.42 -39.45
CA ASP A 29 -28.02 29.29 -39.35
C ASP A 29 -27.90 28.60 -37.99
N ASN A 30 -29.05 28.53 -37.34
CA ASN A 30 -29.30 27.93 -36.04
C ASN A 30 -29.67 26.46 -36.26
N SER A 31 -28.81 25.53 -35.87
CA SER A 31 -29.23 24.14 -35.64
C SER A 31 -28.42 23.57 -34.49
N GLY A 32 -29.13 23.16 -33.44
CA GLY A 32 -28.57 22.70 -32.19
C GLY A 32 -27.53 21.60 -32.34
N SER A 33 -26.40 21.80 -31.70
CA SER A 33 -25.43 20.78 -31.35
C SER A 33 -25.36 20.78 -29.84
N ALA A 34 -25.74 19.65 -29.25
CA ALA A 34 -25.61 19.37 -27.84
C ALA A 34 -24.18 19.73 -27.40
N LYS A 35 -24.08 20.64 -26.43
CA LYS A 35 -22.85 20.76 -25.64
C LYS A 35 -22.62 19.41 -25.00
N SER A 36 -21.62 18.71 -25.50
CA SER A 36 -20.88 17.73 -24.70
C SER A 36 -20.36 18.50 -23.49
N ASP A 37 -21.06 18.36 -22.37
CA ASP A 37 -20.48 18.62 -21.07
C ASP A 37 -19.44 17.51 -20.88
N SER A 38 -18.23 17.72 -21.39
CA SER A 38 -17.05 17.08 -20.81
C SER A 38 -16.86 17.74 -19.45
N ALA A 39 -17.64 17.28 -18.47
CA ALA A 39 -17.35 17.50 -17.07
C ALA A 39 -15.90 17.06 -16.88
N GLY A 40 -15.03 18.02 -16.60
CA GLY A 40 -13.64 17.72 -16.27
C GLY A 40 -13.66 16.87 -15.02
N SER A 41 -13.46 15.55 -15.20
CA SER A 41 -13.22 14.62 -14.10
C SER A 41 -12.15 15.24 -13.22
N SER A 42 -12.45 15.49 -11.96
CA SER A 42 -11.36 15.66 -11.01
C SER A 42 -10.55 14.37 -11.08
N LYS A 43 -9.25 14.49 -11.33
CA LYS A 43 -8.39 13.30 -11.44
C LYS A 43 -8.01 12.75 -10.07
N GLY A 44 -8.20 13.54 -9.00
CA GLY A 44 -7.72 13.24 -7.67
C GLY A 44 -8.57 12.19 -6.94
N VAL A 45 -8.02 11.72 -5.82
CA VAL A 45 -8.67 10.81 -4.88
C VAL A 45 -8.62 11.37 -3.46
N LYS A 46 -9.53 10.93 -2.59
CA LYS A 46 -9.54 11.27 -1.15
C LYS A 46 -9.85 10.04 -0.31
N VAL A 47 -9.28 10.00 0.89
CA VAL A 47 -9.62 9.02 1.92
C VAL A 47 -10.84 9.51 2.68
N ILE A 48 -11.81 8.64 2.93
CA ILE A 48 -12.88 8.88 3.90
C ILE A 48 -12.30 8.62 5.30
N ASP A 49 -12.23 9.67 6.12
CA ASP A 49 -11.62 9.66 7.46
C ASP A 49 -12.52 8.99 8.50
N ILE A 50 -12.91 7.75 8.23
CA ILE A 50 -13.73 6.88 9.08
C ILE A 50 -13.13 5.48 8.99
N ASP A 51 -12.67 4.97 10.14
CA ASP A 51 -12.16 3.62 10.26
C ASP A 51 -13.31 2.61 10.13
N LEU A 52 -13.16 1.65 9.22
CA LEU A 52 -14.17 0.61 8.95
C LEU A 52 -13.98 -0.63 9.80
N THR A 53 -12.75 -0.86 10.26
CA THR A 53 -12.36 -2.03 11.06
C THR A 53 -11.47 -1.58 12.21
N ASN A 54 -11.26 -2.48 13.17
CA ASN A 54 -10.26 -2.33 14.22
C ASN A 54 -9.41 -3.59 14.24
N GLU A 55 -8.13 -3.43 14.00
CA GLU A 55 -7.18 -4.49 13.69
C GLU A 55 -5.90 -4.30 14.48
N GLU A 56 -5.17 -5.37 14.73
CA GLU A 56 -3.88 -5.33 15.41
C GLU A 56 -2.84 -6.01 14.53
N TYR A 57 -1.72 -5.34 14.29
CA TYR A 57 -0.59 -5.92 13.57
C TYR A 57 0.38 -6.62 14.52
N ALA A 58 0.87 -7.77 14.09
CA ALA A 58 1.92 -8.54 14.76
C ALA A 58 2.85 -9.21 13.73
N PHE A 59 4.03 -9.63 14.13
CA PHE A 59 4.92 -10.40 13.28
C PHE A 59 4.58 -11.88 13.33
N GLY A 60 4.69 -12.56 12.18
CA GLY A 60 4.41 -13.99 12.08
C GLY A 60 5.69 -14.81 12.12
N VAL A 61 5.96 -15.50 13.22
CA VAL A 61 7.15 -16.35 13.38
C VAL A 61 6.83 -17.79 12.97
N ASP A 62 7.81 -18.48 12.39
CA ASP A 62 7.71 -19.92 12.11
C ASP A 62 7.25 -20.70 13.35
N LYS A 63 6.26 -21.58 13.16
CA LYS A 63 5.62 -22.32 14.25
C LYS A 63 6.59 -23.27 14.95
N ASP A 64 7.65 -23.70 14.28
CA ASP A 64 8.68 -24.57 14.83
C ASP A 64 9.81 -23.79 15.53
N GLN A 65 9.78 -22.45 15.52
CA GLN A 65 10.79 -21.57 16.13
C GLN A 65 10.28 -20.85 17.39
N GLU A 66 9.92 -21.63 18.43
CA GLU A 66 9.43 -21.09 19.71
C GLU A 66 10.45 -20.16 20.43
N GLU A 67 11.76 -20.45 20.29
CA GLU A 67 12.81 -19.62 20.85
C GLU A 67 12.87 -18.25 20.16
N LEU A 68 12.79 -18.23 18.83
CA LEU A 68 12.73 -16.98 18.06
C LEU A 68 11.50 -16.16 18.44
N LEU A 69 10.32 -16.80 18.58
CA LEU A 69 9.11 -16.10 19.02
C LEU A 69 9.28 -15.44 20.39
N THR A 70 9.94 -16.12 21.33
CA THR A 70 10.24 -15.56 22.65
C THR A 70 11.16 -14.34 22.53
N GLN A 71 12.23 -14.46 21.74
CA GLN A 71 13.17 -13.35 21.50
C GLN A 71 12.51 -12.15 20.81
N VAL A 72 11.62 -12.40 19.84
CA VAL A 72 10.83 -11.36 19.16
C VAL A 72 9.93 -10.64 20.15
N ASN A 73 9.23 -11.36 21.03
CA ASN A 73 8.35 -10.74 22.04
C ASN A 73 9.15 -9.94 23.07
N ASP A 74 10.27 -10.47 23.57
CA ASP A 74 11.18 -9.75 24.47
C ASP A 74 11.69 -8.45 23.81
N PHE A 75 12.04 -8.52 22.52
CA PHE A 75 12.49 -7.37 21.75
C PHE A 75 11.37 -6.33 21.53
N ILE A 76 10.16 -6.75 21.15
CA ILE A 76 8.99 -5.86 21.01
C ILE A 76 8.68 -5.17 22.34
N GLY A 77 8.70 -5.93 23.45
CA GLY A 77 8.52 -5.38 24.79
C GLY A 77 9.56 -4.31 25.11
N LYS A 78 10.84 -4.58 24.85
CA LYS A 78 11.94 -3.64 25.04
C LYS A 78 11.76 -2.34 24.25
N ILE A 79 11.52 -2.40 22.93
CA ILE A 79 11.40 -1.19 22.09
C ILE A 79 10.14 -0.37 22.39
N LYS A 80 9.10 -1.01 22.94
CA LYS A 80 7.92 -0.31 23.46
C LYS A 80 8.22 0.40 24.78
N GLU A 81 8.87 -0.29 25.71
CA GLU A 81 9.16 0.25 27.04
C GLU A 81 10.18 1.40 27.01
N ASP A 82 11.18 1.33 26.12
CA ASP A 82 12.22 2.35 26.02
C ASP A 82 11.88 3.52 25.07
N GLY A 83 10.73 3.45 24.39
CA GLY A 83 10.22 4.49 23.48
C GLY A 83 10.77 4.41 22.06
N THR A 84 11.59 3.42 21.74
CA THR A 84 12.16 3.29 20.38
C THR A 84 11.10 3.06 19.32
N LEU A 85 10.05 2.27 19.63
CA LEU A 85 8.93 2.07 18.69
C LEU A 85 8.19 3.39 18.40
N ASP A 86 8.00 4.23 19.42
CA ASP A 86 7.37 5.54 19.25
C ASP A 86 8.23 6.46 18.37
N ASP A 87 9.55 6.45 18.55
CA ASP A 87 10.48 7.22 17.73
C ASP A 87 10.47 6.76 16.26
N ILE A 88 10.39 5.44 16.02
CA ILE A 88 10.22 4.89 14.67
C ILE A 88 8.88 5.34 14.08
N CYS A 89 7.77 5.16 14.80
CA CYS A 89 6.45 5.59 14.33
C CYS A 89 6.41 7.10 14.04
N GLN A 90 6.97 7.93 14.92
CA GLN A 90 7.03 9.39 14.73
C GLN A 90 7.86 9.78 13.50
N LYS A 91 8.90 9.01 13.14
CA LYS A 91 9.68 9.23 11.92
C LYS A 91 8.81 9.11 10.67
N TYR A 92 7.93 8.11 10.63
CA TYR A 92 7.11 7.83 9.44
C TYR A 92 5.78 8.61 9.42
N PHE A 93 5.09 8.71 10.57
CA PHE A 93 3.81 9.42 10.66
C PHE A 93 3.96 10.92 10.92
N GLY A 94 5.08 11.35 11.48
CA GLY A 94 5.34 12.74 11.88
C GLY A 94 6.21 13.55 10.92
N GLY A 95 6.53 13.00 9.74
CA GLY A 95 7.36 13.67 8.73
C GLY A 95 8.85 13.74 9.08
N GLY A 96 9.36 12.79 9.86
CA GLY A 96 10.79 12.58 10.05
C GLY A 96 11.46 12.03 8.80
N GLU A 97 12.79 11.85 8.85
CA GLU A 97 13.56 11.30 7.72
C GLU A 97 13.63 9.76 7.82
N PRO A 98 13.04 9.00 6.86
CA PRO A 98 13.08 7.55 6.84
C PRO A 98 14.50 6.99 6.80
N THR A 99 14.76 5.89 7.50
CA THR A 99 16.08 5.24 7.49
C THR A 99 16.13 4.10 6.48
N ALA A 100 17.18 4.11 5.65
CA ALA A 100 17.41 3.06 4.67
C ALA A 100 17.90 1.78 5.35
N VAL A 101 17.25 0.66 5.05
CA VAL A 101 17.58 -0.68 5.51
C VAL A 101 18.07 -1.51 4.33
N LYS A 102 19.18 -2.21 4.53
CA LYS A 102 19.83 -3.01 3.48
C LYS A 102 19.62 -4.49 3.76
N SER A 103 19.33 -5.23 2.70
CA SER A 103 19.31 -6.69 2.75
C SER A 103 20.67 -7.26 2.39
N ALA A 104 21.14 -8.22 3.16
CA ALA A 104 22.21 -9.12 2.73
C ALA A 104 21.69 -10.08 1.64
N GLN A 105 22.63 -10.79 1.00
CA GLN A 105 22.30 -11.91 0.12
C GLN A 105 22.05 -13.16 0.98
N LEU A 106 21.01 -13.93 0.64
CA LEU A 106 20.75 -15.22 1.27
C LEU A 106 21.95 -16.17 1.09
N ASP A 107 22.46 -16.67 2.20
CA ASP A 107 23.59 -17.59 2.32
C ASP A 107 23.34 -18.54 3.50
N THR A 108 22.89 -19.76 3.17
CA THR A 108 22.55 -20.79 4.16
C THR A 108 23.76 -21.32 4.95
N SER A 109 24.97 -20.85 4.67
CA SER A 109 26.17 -21.16 5.46
C SER A 109 26.46 -20.13 6.57
N LYS A 110 25.70 -19.04 6.60
CA LYS A 110 25.80 -17.98 7.61
C LYS A 110 24.62 -18.03 8.56
N ASP A 111 24.79 -17.32 9.67
CA ASP A 111 23.72 -17.04 10.61
C ASP A 111 22.96 -15.79 10.14
N GLN A 112 21.72 -15.98 9.70
CA GLN A 112 20.91 -14.95 9.06
C GLN A 112 19.48 -14.99 9.59
N LEU A 113 18.88 -13.80 9.75
CA LEU A 113 17.44 -13.65 9.97
C LEU A 113 16.79 -13.42 8.60
N VAL A 114 16.00 -14.38 8.14
CA VAL A 114 15.32 -14.30 6.85
C VAL A 114 13.90 -13.79 7.04
N VAL A 115 13.67 -12.53 6.69
CA VAL A 115 12.39 -11.82 6.83
C VAL A 115 11.59 -11.92 5.53
N ALA A 116 10.37 -12.45 5.59
CA ALA A 116 9.38 -12.37 4.51
C ALA A 116 8.59 -11.05 4.61
N THR A 117 8.44 -10.34 3.49
CA THR A 117 7.71 -9.07 3.45
C THR A 117 7.04 -8.80 2.09
N ASN A 118 6.17 -7.78 2.02
CA ASN A 118 5.63 -7.21 0.79
C ASN A 118 5.92 -5.70 0.73
N ALA A 119 7.08 -5.31 0.22
CA ALA A 119 7.59 -3.95 0.29
C ALA A 119 6.94 -2.97 -0.72
N ALA A 120 5.60 -2.85 -0.65
CA ALA A 120 4.75 -1.95 -1.41
C ALA A 120 3.66 -1.30 -0.52
N PHE A 121 3.91 -1.21 0.78
CA PHE A 121 2.97 -0.88 1.84
C PHE A 121 3.53 0.22 2.76
N GLU A 122 3.79 1.39 2.17
CA GLU A 122 4.19 2.58 2.93
C GLU A 122 3.08 2.97 3.92
N PRO A 123 3.38 3.26 5.21
CA PRO A 123 4.70 3.51 5.78
C PRO A 123 5.39 2.33 6.48
N PHE A 124 4.86 1.11 6.40
CA PHE A 124 5.37 -0.04 7.17
C PHE A 124 6.52 -0.74 6.45
N GLU A 125 6.38 -1.00 5.14
CA GLU A 125 7.42 -1.62 4.35
C GLU A 125 7.33 -1.17 2.88
N TYR A 126 8.41 -0.60 2.37
CA TYR A 126 8.47 -0.18 0.98
C TYR A 126 9.90 -0.12 0.48
N THR A 127 10.05 -0.09 -0.84
CA THR A 127 11.36 0.04 -1.49
C THR A 127 11.53 1.42 -2.10
N LYS A 128 12.76 1.93 -2.04
CA LYS A 128 13.18 3.10 -2.82
C LYS A 128 14.56 2.84 -3.41
N GLY A 129 14.59 2.55 -4.71
CA GLY A 129 15.79 2.04 -5.36
C GLY A 129 16.05 0.60 -4.94
N GLU A 130 17.25 0.33 -4.41
CA GLU A 130 17.65 -1.01 -3.94
C GLU A 130 17.49 -1.19 -2.42
N ASP A 131 17.19 -0.10 -1.70
CA ASP A 131 17.06 -0.08 -0.25
C ASP A 131 15.59 -0.22 0.18
N TYR A 132 15.39 -0.79 1.37
CA TYR A 132 14.11 -0.95 2.04
C TYR A 132 13.91 0.15 3.07
N TYR A 133 12.66 0.50 3.32
CA TYR A 133 12.25 1.54 4.25
C TYR A 133 10.94 1.13 4.90
N GLY A 134 10.62 1.80 6.00
CA GLY A 134 9.37 1.62 6.72
C GLY A 134 9.56 1.12 8.14
N ILE A 135 8.49 1.22 8.92
CA ILE A 135 8.46 0.82 10.33
C ILE A 135 8.92 -0.63 10.50
N ASP A 136 8.35 -1.56 9.74
CA ASP A 136 8.66 -2.99 9.81
C ASP A 136 10.12 -3.26 9.43
N MET A 137 10.66 -2.53 8.45
CA MET A 137 12.04 -2.73 7.98
C MET A 137 13.06 -2.22 8.98
N GLU A 138 12.80 -1.10 9.65
CA GLU A 138 13.66 -0.61 10.73
C GLU A 138 13.63 -1.55 11.94
N ILE A 139 12.46 -2.04 12.32
CA ILE A 139 12.31 -3.05 13.38
C ILE A 139 13.06 -4.34 12.98
N ALA A 140 12.96 -4.79 11.73
CA ALA A 140 13.66 -5.98 11.23
C ALA A 140 15.20 -5.84 11.34
N SER A 141 15.74 -4.66 10.98
CA SER A 141 17.16 -4.37 11.11
C SER A 141 17.62 -4.41 12.57
N MET A 142 16.85 -3.81 13.46
CA MET A 142 17.18 -3.78 14.89
C MET A 142 17.06 -5.16 15.55
N LEU A 143 16.06 -5.95 15.15
CA LEU A 143 15.90 -7.33 15.61
C LEU A 143 17.08 -8.19 15.16
N ALA A 144 17.49 -8.09 13.89
CA ALA A 144 18.66 -8.81 13.39
C ALA A 144 19.94 -8.44 14.18
N ASP A 145 20.13 -7.15 14.49
CA ASP A 145 21.24 -6.68 15.33
C ASP A 145 21.17 -7.23 16.77
N GLU A 146 19.99 -7.27 17.39
CA GLU A 146 19.78 -7.84 18.73
C GLU A 146 20.10 -9.34 18.76
N LEU A 147 19.73 -10.06 17.71
CA LEU A 147 20.00 -11.50 17.54
C LEU A 147 21.46 -11.77 17.12
N GLY A 148 22.19 -10.75 16.67
CA GLY A 148 23.54 -10.91 16.13
C GLY A 148 23.58 -11.61 14.77
N GLN A 149 22.50 -11.54 13.98
CA GLN A 149 22.33 -12.20 12.69
C GLN A 149 22.43 -11.21 11.52
N GLU A 150 22.83 -11.68 10.33
CA GLU A 150 22.72 -10.85 9.12
C GLU A 150 21.25 -10.79 8.64
N LEU A 151 20.71 -9.59 8.44
CA LEU A 151 19.36 -9.41 7.90
C LEU A 151 19.28 -9.78 6.42
N VAL A 152 18.36 -10.67 6.05
CA VAL A 152 17.99 -10.98 4.66
C VAL A 152 16.50 -10.72 4.48
N ILE A 153 16.14 -9.87 3.51
CA ILE A 153 14.76 -9.52 3.21
C ILE A 153 14.31 -10.25 1.93
N GLN A 154 13.26 -11.04 2.04
CA GLN A 154 12.58 -11.73 0.95
C GLN A 154 11.27 -11.00 0.62
N ASN A 155 11.33 -10.12 -0.38
CA ASN A 155 10.18 -9.38 -0.87
C ASN A 155 9.34 -10.24 -1.84
N MET A 156 8.05 -10.42 -1.55
CA MET A 156 7.14 -11.28 -2.29
C MET A 156 5.72 -10.71 -2.38
N ASP A 157 4.82 -11.39 -3.10
CA ASP A 157 3.38 -11.05 -3.08
C ASP A 157 2.83 -11.32 -1.66
N PHE A 158 1.90 -10.48 -1.19
CA PHE A 158 1.44 -10.48 0.21
C PHE A 158 0.83 -11.81 0.68
N ASP A 159 0.06 -12.47 -0.19
CA ASP A 159 -0.53 -13.79 0.07
C ASP A 159 0.50 -14.91 0.26
N ALA A 160 1.75 -14.71 -0.20
CA ALA A 160 2.84 -15.66 -0.03
C ALA A 160 3.62 -15.47 1.28
N VAL A 161 3.43 -14.36 2.00
CA VAL A 161 4.25 -13.98 3.17
C VAL A 161 4.17 -15.02 4.29
N CYS A 162 2.99 -15.25 4.87
CA CYS A 162 2.83 -16.24 5.95
C CYS A 162 3.10 -17.67 5.44
N LEU A 163 2.70 -17.99 4.21
CA LEU A 163 2.94 -19.29 3.60
C LEU A 163 4.43 -19.60 3.48
N SER A 164 5.28 -18.61 3.17
CA SER A 164 6.73 -18.79 3.07
C SER A 164 7.35 -19.17 4.41
N VAL A 165 6.85 -18.57 5.49
CA VAL A 165 7.26 -18.88 6.87
C VAL A 165 6.80 -20.27 7.27
N GLY A 166 5.52 -20.61 7.06
CA GLY A 166 4.99 -21.97 7.32
C GLY A 166 5.61 -23.08 6.45
N GLN A 167 6.35 -22.72 5.40
CA GLN A 167 7.14 -23.65 4.57
C GLN A 167 8.63 -23.67 4.93
N HIS A 168 9.03 -23.00 6.02
CA HIS A 168 10.42 -22.87 6.48
C HIS A 168 11.35 -22.23 5.45
N LYS A 169 10.83 -21.36 4.58
CA LYS A 169 11.65 -20.59 3.62
C LYS A 169 12.13 -19.27 4.21
N CYS A 170 11.42 -18.75 5.20
CA CYS A 170 11.71 -17.53 5.94
C CYS A 170 11.43 -17.79 7.43
N ASP A 171 12.11 -17.08 8.31
CA ASP A 171 12.01 -17.28 9.76
C ASP A 171 10.85 -16.49 10.36
N ILE A 172 10.63 -15.28 9.81
CA ILE A 172 9.65 -14.33 10.33
C ILE A 172 9.01 -13.54 9.18
N ALA A 173 7.72 -13.26 9.32
CA ALA A 173 6.95 -12.39 8.45
C ALA A 173 6.76 -11.03 9.11
N MET A 174 7.19 -9.97 8.41
CA MET A 174 7.08 -8.57 8.84
C MET A 174 6.54 -7.75 7.66
N ALA A 175 5.22 -7.57 7.63
CA ALA A 175 4.50 -6.97 6.51
C ALA A 175 3.16 -6.34 6.95
N GLY A 176 3.11 -5.58 8.05
CA GLY A 176 1.86 -5.01 8.54
C GLY A 176 0.75 -6.04 8.73
N LEU A 177 1.08 -7.21 9.31
CA LEU A 177 0.17 -8.36 9.31
C LEU A 177 -0.88 -8.24 10.40
N THR A 178 -2.13 -8.01 10.00
CA THR A 178 -3.29 -8.22 10.90
C THR A 178 -3.32 -9.64 11.49
N VAL A 179 -3.48 -9.74 12.80
CA VAL A 179 -3.66 -11.02 13.51
C VAL A 179 -5.01 -11.64 13.12
N ASN A 180 -5.01 -12.88 12.62
CA ASN A 180 -6.23 -13.65 12.35
C ASN A 180 -6.00 -15.17 12.38
N GLU A 181 -7.08 -15.94 12.41
CA GLU A 181 -7.05 -17.41 12.53
C GLU A 181 -6.44 -18.09 11.28
N GLU A 182 -6.77 -17.63 10.07
CA GLU A 182 -6.22 -18.18 8.81
C GLU A 182 -4.68 -18.11 8.79
N ARG A 183 -4.11 -16.97 9.20
CA ARG A 183 -2.65 -16.78 9.24
C ARG A 183 -2.02 -17.60 10.36
N GLN A 184 -2.71 -17.82 11.48
CA GLN A 184 -2.25 -18.68 12.58
C GLN A 184 -2.05 -20.15 12.16
N GLU A 185 -2.65 -20.59 11.06
CA GLU A 185 -2.35 -21.90 10.47
C GLU A 185 -0.90 -22.02 10.00
N TYR A 186 -0.29 -20.89 9.57
CA TYR A 186 1.07 -20.86 9.02
C TYR A 186 2.12 -20.33 9.99
N VAL A 187 1.75 -19.44 10.91
CA VAL A 187 2.68 -18.77 11.82
C VAL A 187 2.18 -18.75 13.27
N ASN A 188 3.09 -18.49 14.21
CA ASN A 188 2.74 -18.02 15.54
C ASN A 188 2.95 -16.51 15.58
N PHE A 189 1.93 -15.76 15.99
CA PHE A 189 2.05 -14.31 16.08
C PHE A 189 2.84 -13.88 17.31
N SER A 190 3.65 -12.84 17.13
CA SER A 190 4.25 -12.08 18.22
C SER A 190 3.20 -11.29 19.00
N ASP A 191 3.64 -10.62 20.06
CA ASP A 191 2.89 -9.50 20.64
C ASP A 191 2.62 -8.44 19.57
N THR A 192 1.44 -7.81 19.63
CA THR A 192 1.03 -6.80 18.64
C THR A 192 1.90 -5.56 18.77
N TYR A 193 2.15 -4.79 17.71
CA TYR A 193 2.98 -3.58 17.76
C TYR A 193 2.29 -2.33 17.21
N TYR A 194 1.17 -2.50 16.51
CA TYR A 194 0.44 -1.38 15.90
C TYR A 194 -1.06 -1.68 15.81
N GLN A 195 -1.88 -0.65 16.08
CA GLN A 195 -3.33 -0.71 15.90
C GLN A 195 -3.69 -0.15 14.52
N ALA A 196 -4.33 -0.97 13.70
CA ALA A 196 -4.67 -0.68 12.32
C ALA A 196 -6.19 -0.64 12.08
N SER A 197 -6.57 -0.17 10.90
CA SER A 197 -7.96 -0.11 10.44
C SER A 197 -8.00 -0.04 8.92
N GLN A 198 -9.10 -0.46 8.31
CA GLN A 198 -9.39 -0.27 6.89
C GLN A 198 -10.09 1.08 6.65
N ARG A 199 -9.79 1.74 5.52
CA ARG A 199 -10.46 2.97 5.09
C ARG A 199 -10.85 2.92 3.63
N LEU A 200 -11.92 3.68 3.33
CA LEU A 200 -12.43 3.85 1.98
C LEU A 200 -11.68 4.99 1.26
N ILE A 201 -11.28 4.75 0.02
CA ILE A 201 -10.76 5.75 -0.91
C ILE A 201 -11.77 5.94 -2.03
N VAL A 202 -12.08 7.20 -2.30
CA VAL A 202 -13.03 7.62 -3.34
C VAL A 202 -12.40 8.66 -4.25
N LYS A 203 -13.03 8.97 -5.38
CA LYS A 203 -12.63 10.11 -6.21
C LYS A 203 -12.83 11.42 -5.44
N ALA A 204 -11.99 12.41 -5.71
CA ALA A 204 -11.99 13.66 -4.95
C ALA A 204 -13.33 14.42 -5.02
N ASP A 205 -14.04 14.31 -6.14
CA ASP A 205 -15.37 14.91 -6.35
C ASP A 205 -16.55 14.07 -5.85
N ASP A 206 -16.29 12.89 -5.28
CA ASP A 206 -17.34 12.04 -4.72
C ASP A 206 -17.81 12.59 -3.36
N THR A 207 -19.05 13.06 -3.28
CA THR A 207 -19.67 13.60 -2.06
C THR A 207 -20.57 12.60 -1.34
N THR A 208 -20.61 11.33 -1.78
CA THR A 208 -21.54 10.30 -1.27
C THR A 208 -21.41 10.09 0.24
N PHE A 209 -20.19 10.26 0.78
CA PHE A 209 -19.84 9.94 2.17
C PHE A 209 -19.62 11.18 3.04
N ASP A 210 -19.84 12.40 2.54
CA ASP A 210 -19.52 13.64 3.27
C ASP A 210 -20.35 13.79 4.57
N ASP A 211 -21.56 13.22 4.60
CA ASP A 211 -22.45 13.24 5.76
C ASP A 211 -22.18 12.09 6.76
N CYS A 212 -21.37 11.08 6.41
CA CYS A 212 -21.03 9.99 7.32
C CYS A 212 -20.29 10.49 8.56
N LYS A 213 -20.52 9.85 9.70
CA LYS A 213 -19.90 10.19 10.99
C LYS A 213 -19.27 8.97 11.66
N GLU A 214 -19.76 7.78 11.33
CA GLU A 214 -19.29 6.52 11.89
C GLU A 214 -19.25 5.41 10.82
N ALA A 215 -18.59 4.30 11.13
CA ALA A 215 -18.42 3.18 10.21
C ALA A 215 -19.75 2.66 9.65
N ALA A 216 -20.79 2.60 10.49
CA ALA A 216 -22.13 2.15 10.11
C ALA A 216 -22.78 3.01 9.01
N ASP A 217 -22.50 4.32 8.96
CA ASP A 217 -22.99 5.19 7.90
C ASP A 217 -22.34 4.85 6.55
N VAL A 218 -21.03 4.61 6.57
CA VAL A 218 -20.25 4.24 5.38
C VAL A 218 -20.70 2.86 4.89
N GLU A 219 -20.81 1.89 5.80
CA GLU A 219 -21.28 0.54 5.50
C GLU A 219 -22.69 0.57 4.91
N ALA A 220 -23.62 1.34 5.48
CA ALA A 220 -24.98 1.46 4.94
C ALA A 220 -25.03 2.01 3.51
N LEU A 221 -24.04 2.79 3.09
CA LEU A 221 -23.88 3.27 1.71
C LEU A 221 -23.20 2.23 0.82
N LEU A 222 -22.17 1.55 1.33
CA LEU A 222 -21.50 0.45 0.63
C LEU A 222 -22.47 -0.72 0.38
N GLN A 223 -23.39 -1.01 1.29
CA GLN A 223 -24.45 -2.03 1.13
C GLN A 223 -25.47 -1.69 0.03
N LYS A 224 -25.49 -0.45 -0.49
CA LYS A 224 -26.32 -0.05 -1.64
C LYS A 224 -25.62 -0.28 -2.98
N THR A 225 -24.37 -0.75 -2.97
CA THR A 225 -23.68 -1.17 -4.19
C THR A 225 -24.37 -2.39 -4.81
N THR A 226 -23.95 -2.74 -6.01
CA THR A 226 -24.44 -3.87 -6.79
C THR A 226 -23.26 -4.62 -7.41
N SER A 227 -23.49 -5.81 -7.95
CA SER A 227 -22.44 -6.58 -8.64
C SER A 227 -21.86 -5.91 -9.89
N SER A 228 -22.42 -4.78 -10.34
CA SER A 228 -21.82 -3.95 -11.40
C SER A 228 -20.87 -2.86 -10.88
N ASP A 229 -20.94 -2.57 -9.58
CA ASP A 229 -20.00 -1.69 -8.90
C ASP A 229 -18.75 -2.49 -8.51
N LYS A 230 -17.57 -1.94 -8.78
CA LYS A 230 -16.29 -2.58 -8.49
C LYS A 230 -15.57 -1.88 -7.36
N ILE A 231 -15.12 -2.63 -6.36
CA ILE A 231 -14.30 -2.11 -5.27
C ILE A 231 -12.95 -2.82 -5.31
N GLY A 232 -11.88 -2.03 -5.38
CA GLY A 232 -10.51 -2.54 -5.43
C GLY A 232 -9.90 -2.78 -4.05
N VAL A 233 -9.11 -3.83 -3.91
CA VAL A 233 -8.36 -4.19 -2.69
C VAL A 233 -7.00 -4.78 -3.03
N GLN A 234 -6.10 -4.85 -2.05
CA GLN A 234 -4.94 -5.72 -2.14
C GLN A 234 -5.32 -7.17 -1.82
N ALA A 235 -4.85 -8.12 -2.62
CA ALA A 235 -5.14 -9.54 -2.43
C ALA A 235 -4.61 -10.06 -1.08
N GLY A 236 -5.39 -10.90 -0.40
CA GLY A 236 -5.05 -11.54 0.89
C GLY A 236 -5.19 -10.64 2.13
N THR A 237 -5.75 -9.44 1.97
CA THR A 237 -5.92 -8.46 3.07
C THR A 237 -7.31 -8.51 3.71
N THR A 238 -7.44 -7.91 4.89
CA THR A 238 -8.74 -7.76 5.57
C THR A 238 -9.75 -6.96 4.76
N ALA A 239 -9.29 -6.02 3.91
CA ALA A 239 -10.14 -5.35 2.93
C ALA A 239 -10.84 -6.32 1.97
N GLN A 240 -10.13 -7.36 1.51
CA GLN A 240 -10.73 -8.37 0.64
C GLN A 240 -11.84 -9.12 1.38
N TYR A 241 -11.56 -9.58 2.60
CA TYR A 241 -12.54 -10.29 3.44
C TYR A 241 -13.74 -9.40 3.78
N TYR A 242 -13.54 -8.10 3.97
CA TYR A 242 -14.61 -7.14 4.23
C TYR A 242 -15.62 -7.07 3.08
N ILE A 243 -15.13 -7.17 1.83
CA ILE A 243 -15.99 -7.13 0.64
C ILE A 243 -16.58 -8.52 0.34
N GLU A 244 -15.76 -9.57 0.38
CA GLU A 244 -16.19 -10.93 0.02
C GLU A 244 -17.03 -11.61 1.11
N GLY A 245 -16.94 -11.11 2.35
CA GLY A 245 -17.52 -11.70 3.55
C GLY A 245 -16.57 -12.70 4.21
N SER A 246 -16.67 -12.82 5.53
CA SER A 246 -15.89 -13.77 6.32
C SER A 246 -16.57 -14.01 7.66
N ASP A 247 -16.85 -15.28 7.96
CA ASP A 247 -17.41 -15.68 9.25
C ASP A 247 -16.42 -15.41 10.39
N ASP A 248 -15.12 -15.61 10.16
CA ASP A 248 -14.05 -15.40 11.14
C ASP A 248 -13.95 -13.92 11.58
N TRP A 249 -14.26 -13.01 10.66
CA TRP A 249 -14.25 -11.56 10.89
C TRP A 249 -15.62 -10.97 11.21
N ASP A 250 -16.69 -11.78 11.21
CA ASP A 250 -18.08 -11.31 11.27
C ASP A 250 -18.41 -10.26 10.19
N PHE A 251 -17.81 -10.42 9.00
CA PHE A 251 -18.07 -9.58 7.84
C PHE A 251 -19.18 -10.19 6.98
N ALA A 252 -20.31 -9.50 6.89
CA ALA A 252 -21.42 -9.91 6.05
C ALA A 252 -21.11 -9.90 4.54
N GLY A 253 -20.03 -9.22 4.14
CA GLY A 253 -19.69 -8.94 2.74
C GLY A 253 -20.51 -7.78 2.16
N LEU A 254 -20.09 -7.33 0.98
CA LEU A 254 -20.73 -6.28 0.21
C LEU A 254 -21.30 -6.82 -1.11
N PRO A 255 -22.37 -6.22 -1.67
CA PRO A 255 -22.90 -6.65 -2.97
C PRO A 255 -21.99 -6.35 -4.18
N ALA A 256 -20.96 -5.51 -4.00
CA ALA A 256 -20.02 -5.11 -5.04
C ALA A 256 -19.14 -6.27 -5.53
N GLU A 257 -18.62 -6.14 -6.76
CA GLU A 257 -17.55 -6.99 -7.24
C GLU A 257 -16.22 -6.60 -6.55
N CYS A 258 -15.61 -7.55 -5.84
CA CYS A 258 -14.26 -7.43 -5.29
C CYS A 258 -13.23 -7.57 -6.42
N VAL A 259 -12.39 -6.56 -6.63
CA VAL A 259 -11.30 -6.59 -7.62
C VAL A 259 -9.96 -6.57 -6.89
N GLN A 260 -9.19 -7.63 -7.07
CA GLN A 260 -7.95 -7.84 -6.33
C GLN A 260 -6.74 -7.31 -7.12
N TYR A 261 -5.83 -6.65 -6.41
CA TYR A 261 -4.57 -6.12 -6.94
C TYR A 261 -3.38 -6.64 -6.12
N LYS A 262 -2.19 -6.60 -6.73
CA LYS A 262 -0.93 -6.97 -6.06
C LYS A 262 -0.52 -6.00 -4.95
N ASN A 263 -0.97 -4.75 -5.02
CA ASN A 263 -0.75 -3.73 -3.99
C ASN A 263 -1.80 -2.62 -4.08
N GLY A 264 -1.96 -1.84 -3.01
CA GLY A 264 -2.92 -0.74 -2.93
C GLY A 264 -2.69 0.36 -3.98
N SER A 265 -1.44 0.65 -4.35
CA SER A 265 -1.13 1.69 -5.35
C SER A 265 -1.75 1.39 -6.71
N LEU A 266 -1.73 0.12 -7.15
CA LEU A 266 -2.38 -0.30 -8.40
C LEU A 266 -3.90 -0.17 -8.33
N ALA A 267 -4.51 -0.50 -7.18
CA ALA A 267 -5.94 -0.34 -6.98
C ALA A 267 -6.35 1.14 -7.09
N VAL A 268 -5.64 2.04 -6.40
CA VAL A 268 -5.96 3.49 -6.43
C VAL A 268 -5.69 4.10 -7.81
N GLN A 269 -4.66 3.65 -8.53
CA GLN A 269 -4.46 4.05 -9.93
C GLN A 269 -5.64 3.63 -10.82
N ASP A 270 -6.22 2.45 -10.59
CA ASP A 270 -7.36 1.98 -11.38
C ASP A 270 -8.68 2.71 -11.03
N LEU A 271 -8.81 3.16 -9.78
CA LEU A 271 -9.84 4.11 -9.36
C LEU A 271 -9.70 5.45 -10.10
N VAL A 272 -8.50 6.02 -10.18
CA VAL A 272 -8.22 7.24 -10.95
C VAL A 272 -8.57 7.07 -12.43
N ASN A 273 -8.28 5.89 -13.00
CA ASN A 273 -8.63 5.57 -14.39
C ASN A 273 -10.15 5.37 -14.61
N GLY A 274 -10.94 5.31 -13.53
CA GLY A 274 -12.38 5.17 -13.58
C GLY A 274 -12.89 3.75 -13.80
N ASN A 275 -12.04 2.74 -13.61
CA ASN A 275 -12.41 1.34 -13.71
C ASN A 275 -12.99 0.78 -12.41
N LEU A 276 -12.69 1.43 -11.28
CA LEU A 276 -13.25 1.13 -9.97
C LEU A 276 -14.19 2.24 -9.51
N LYS A 277 -15.16 1.85 -8.67
CA LYS A 277 -16.02 2.78 -7.95
C LYS A 277 -15.30 3.31 -6.71
N TYR A 278 -14.76 2.40 -5.90
CA TYR A 278 -14.03 2.71 -4.66
C TYR A 278 -12.81 1.79 -4.50
N VAL A 279 -11.96 2.10 -3.53
CA VAL A 279 -10.89 1.22 -3.05
C VAL A 279 -10.99 1.14 -1.53
N ILE A 280 -10.75 -0.04 -0.96
CA ILE A 280 -10.61 -0.21 0.50
C ILE A 280 -9.21 -0.78 0.77
N ILE A 281 -8.45 -0.07 1.58
CA ILE A 281 -7.11 -0.48 2.05
C ILE A 281 -6.84 0.12 3.43
N ASP A 282 -5.81 -0.38 4.11
CA ASP A 282 -5.40 0.04 5.45
C ASP A 282 -5.19 1.56 5.56
N ALA A 283 -5.59 2.14 6.69
CA ALA A 283 -5.73 3.57 6.88
C ALA A 283 -4.45 4.37 6.62
N ALA A 284 -3.32 3.91 7.18
CA ALA A 284 -2.02 4.55 7.00
C ALA A 284 -1.54 4.49 5.53
N PRO A 285 -1.52 3.31 4.89
CA PRO A 285 -1.24 3.21 3.46
C PRO A 285 -2.22 3.98 2.57
N ALA A 286 -3.50 4.03 2.92
CA ALA A 286 -4.50 4.82 2.20
C ALA A 286 -4.09 6.29 2.13
N ALA A 287 -3.61 6.85 3.24
CA ALA A 287 -3.14 8.23 3.31
C ALA A 287 -1.90 8.43 2.42
N CYS A 288 -0.87 7.60 2.58
CA CYS A 288 0.38 7.70 1.81
C CYS A 288 0.14 7.56 0.30
N ILE A 289 -0.63 6.56 -0.12
CA ILE A 289 -0.94 6.30 -1.54
C ILE A 289 -1.75 7.45 -2.13
N THR A 290 -2.76 7.94 -1.41
CA THR A 290 -3.60 9.07 -1.85
C THR A 290 -2.78 10.33 -2.04
N GLU A 291 -1.89 10.65 -1.09
CA GLU A 291 -0.98 11.80 -1.19
C GLU A 291 -0.05 11.68 -2.41
N ALA A 292 0.62 10.54 -2.55
CA ALA A 292 1.54 10.28 -3.65
C ALA A 292 0.86 10.37 -5.02
N ILE A 293 -0.32 9.74 -5.18
CA ILE A 293 -1.07 9.76 -6.43
C ILE A 293 -1.54 11.18 -6.76
N ASN A 294 -2.04 11.94 -5.80
CA ASN A 294 -2.48 13.32 -6.03
C ASN A 294 -1.30 14.24 -6.41
N ALA A 295 -0.10 14.01 -5.86
CA ALA A 295 1.10 14.78 -6.21
C ALA A 295 1.61 14.53 -7.64
N MET A 296 1.19 13.43 -8.28
CA MET A 296 1.59 13.07 -9.65
C MET A 296 0.68 13.65 -10.75
N GLN A 297 -0.45 14.28 -10.39
CA GLN A 297 -1.47 14.75 -11.34
C GLN A 297 -1.25 16.19 -11.81
#